data_AF-A0A6C1RJV1-F1
#
_entry.id   AF-A0A6C1RJV1-F1
#
_cell.length_a   1.000
_cell.length_b   1.000
_cell.length_c   1.000
_cell.angle_alpha   90.00
_cell.angle_beta   90.00
_cell.angle_gamma   90.00
#
_symmetry.space_group_name_H-M   'P 1'
#
loop_
_entity.id
_entity.type
_entity.pdbx_description
1 polymer ?
#
loop_
_entity_poly.entity_id
_entity_poly.type
_entity_poly.pdbx_seq_one_letter_code
_entity_poly.pdbx_strand_id
1 'polypeptide(L)'
;MGLLSLILLIFSEPTLAESDAETFADMFAAELLFPIATAQRFYDRLRNISAPGKLILEMQRIATEFVVSPVTVLSQMNRLADRHGVSGWDVDIHPATSNFNKQFADVNRTVFGTEHPSAKTFISIAGQTFNTLFYDMLRVYLRDTGKQSSFVQRVLNINPLDAKSLHQTLVAGETEDPA
;
A
#
# COMPACT_ATOMS: atom_id res chain seq x y z
N MET A 1 -7.88 25.31 1.89
CA MET A 1 -8.25 24.12 1.09
C MET A 1 -8.05 22.90 1.95
N GLY A 2 -9.10 22.10 2.18
CA GLY A 2 -9.05 20.97 3.11
C GLY A 2 -8.49 19.70 2.48
N LEU A 3 -7.98 18.78 3.32
CA LEU A 3 -7.46 17.46 2.92
C LEU A 3 -8.41 16.69 1.98
N LEU A 4 -9.72 16.85 2.18
CA LEU A 4 -10.77 16.27 1.35
C LEU A 4 -10.77 16.81 -0.10
N SER A 5 -10.46 18.09 -0.30
CA SER A 5 -10.33 18.68 -1.65
C SER A 5 -9.10 18.17 -2.39
N LEU A 6 -8.03 17.82 -1.67
CA LEU A 6 -6.82 17.25 -2.26
C LEU A 6 -7.05 15.79 -2.69
N ILE A 7 -7.71 14.99 -1.84
CA ILE A 7 -8.07 13.60 -2.15
C ILE A 7 -9.04 13.54 -3.35
N LEU A 8 -10.05 14.40 -3.38
CA LEU A 8 -10.99 14.48 -4.53
C LEU A 8 -10.31 14.92 -5.82
N LEU A 9 -9.30 15.80 -5.76
CA LEU A 9 -8.55 16.22 -6.96
C LEU A 9 -7.77 15.04 -7.56
N ILE A 10 -7.10 14.25 -6.72
CA ILE A 10 -6.29 13.08 -7.12
C ILE A 10 -7.15 12.00 -7.80
N PHE A 11 -8.37 11.75 -7.31
CA PHE A 11 -9.28 10.78 -7.94
C PHE A 11 -10.01 11.30 -9.18
N SER A 12 -9.85 12.58 -9.53
CA SER A 12 -10.61 13.23 -10.61
C SER A 12 -9.79 13.62 -11.85
N GLU A 13 -8.46 13.50 -11.81
CA GLU A 13 -7.63 13.71 -13.01
C GLU A 13 -7.57 12.42 -13.87
N PRO A 14 -8.19 12.38 -15.06
CA PRO A 14 -8.27 11.16 -15.86
C PRO A 14 -6.97 10.84 -16.64
N THR A 15 -5.86 11.52 -16.36
CA THR A 15 -4.67 11.53 -17.24
C THR A 15 -3.37 11.73 -16.46
N LEU A 16 -3.13 10.93 -15.42
CA LEU A 16 -1.75 10.58 -15.08
C LEU A 16 -1.38 9.36 -15.91
N ALA A 17 -0.21 9.40 -16.58
CA ALA A 17 0.35 8.16 -17.10
C ALA A 17 0.48 7.16 -15.93
N GLU A 18 0.32 5.86 -16.20
CA GLU A 18 0.33 4.83 -15.16
C GLU A 18 1.54 4.95 -14.22
N SER A 19 2.70 5.34 -14.77
CA SER A 19 3.94 5.64 -14.05
C SER A 19 3.85 6.82 -13.08
N ASP A 20 3.09 7.86 -13.43
CA ASP A 20 3.00 9.10 -12.66
C ASP A 20 2.04 8.92 -11.47
N ALA A 21 0.98 8.13 -11.65
CA ALA A 21 0.05 7.78 -10.59
C ALA A 21 0.70 6.87 -9.53
N GLU A 22 1.49 5.88 -9.97
CA GLU A 22 2.26 4.99 -9.08
C GLU A 22 3.31 5.79 -8.29
N THR A 23 4.08 6.63 -8.98
CA THR A 23 5.09 7.50 -8.33
C THR A 23 4.45 8.42 -7.30
N PHE A 24 3.29 9.01 -7.63
CA PHE A 24 2.55 9.83 -6.68
C PHE A 24 2.10 9.03 -5.45
N ALA A 25 1.52 7.86 -5.65
CA ALA A 25 1.03 7.01 -4.57
C ALA A 25 2.19 6.59 -3.63
N ASP A 26 3.34 6.22 -4.18
CA ASP A 26 4.54 5.87 -3.41
C ASP A 26 5.07 7.06 -2.62
N MET A 27 5.16 8.24 -3.24
CA MET A 27 5.59 9.46 -2.54
C MET A 27 4.62 9.85 -1.43
N PHE A 28 3.32 9.72 -1.68
CA PHE A 28 2.28 10.00 -0.71
C PHE A 28 2.35 9.02 0.47
N ALA A 29 2.46 7.72 0.21
CA ALA A 29 2.61 6.69 1.23
C ALA A 29 3.88 6.91 2.06
N ALA A 30 5.00 7.22 1.40
CA ALA A 30 6.25 7.53 2.07
C ALA A 30 6.10 8.75 3.00
N GLU A 31 5.43 9.81 2.56
CA GLU A 31 5.22 11.01 3.39
C GLU A 31 4.26 10.75 4.54
N LEU A 32 3.23 9.93 4.33
CA LEU A 32 2.25 9.57 5.35
C LEU A 32 2.86 8.70 6.45
N LEU A 33 3.66 7.70 6.07
CA LEU A 33 4.23 6.71 6.98
C LEU A 33 5.53 7.18 7.63
N PHE A 34 6.38 7.87 6.87
CA PHE A 34 7.67 8.38 7.34
C PHE A 34 7.94 9.79 6.80
N PRO A 35 7.31 10.82 7.42
CA PRO A 35 7.38 12.19 6.92
C PRO A 35 8.82 12.71 6.79
N ILE A 36 9.06 13.62 5.84
CA ILE A 36 10.38 14.24 5.67
C ILE A 36 10.85 14.96 6.95
N ALA A 37 9.92 15.59 7.68
CA ALA A 37 10.22 16.23 8.95
C ALA A 37 10.78 15.23 9.99
N THR A 38 10.28 13.99 9.96
CA THR A 38 10.80 12.89 10.79
C THR A 38 12.16 12.43 10.29
N ALA A 39 12.32 12.24 8.98
CA ALA A 39 13.58 11.84 8.36
C ALA A 39 14.73 12.83 8.67
N GLN A 40 14.44 14.14 8.72
CA GLN A 40 15.42 15.18 9.02
C GLN A 40 16.17 14.94 10.33
N ARG A 41 15.50 14.37 11.35
CA ARG A 41 16.08 14.08 12.67
C ARG A 41 17.25 13.09 12.61
N PHE A 42 17.34 12.32 11.53
CA PHE A 42 18.35 11.27 11.36
C PHE A 42 19.34 11.57 10.24
N TYR A 43 19.07 12.59 9.43
CA TYR A 43 19.81 12.89 8.21
C TYR A 43 21.31 13.12 8.47
N ASP A 44 21.64 14.02 9.40
CA ASP A 44 23.04 14.33 9.74
C ASP A 44 23.77 13.10 10.28
N ARG A 45 23.09 12.28 11.09
CA ARG A 45 23.67 11.04 11.63
C ARG A 45 24.00 10.07 10.49
N LEU A 46 23.06 9.83 9.57
CA LEU A 46 23.27 8.91 8.44
C LEU A 46 24.32 9.44 7.47
N ARG A 47 24.38 10.76 7.25
CA ARG A 47 25.32 11.39 6.31
C ARG A 47 26.78 11.24 6.71
N ASN A 48 27.02 11.09 8.01
CA ASN A 48 28.35 10.87 8.59
C ASN A 48 28.79 9.39 8.59
N ILE A 49 27.94 8.46 8.15
CA ILE A 49 28.30 7.04 8.05
C ILE A 49 28.86 6.77 6.65
N SER A 50 30.18 6.52 6.56
CA SER A 50 30.85 6.21 5.29
C SER A 50 30.80 4.74 4.90
N ALA A 51 30.64 3.83 5.86
CA ALA A 51 30.62 2.38 5.61
C ALA A 51 29.21 1.92 5.15
N PRO A 52 29.05 1.38 3.93
CA PRO A 52 27.73 1.03 3.39
C PRO A 52 26.95 0.04 4.27
N GLY A 53 27.62 -0.98 4.82
CA GLY A 53 26.97 -1.94 5.71
C GLY A 53 26.45 -1.33 7.02
N LYS A 54 27.17 -0.36 7.59
CA LYS A 54 26.71 0.37 8.79
C LYS A 54 25.56 1.31 8.47
N LEU A 55 25.56 1.91 7.29
CA LEU A 55 24.48 2.78 6.82
C LEU A 55 23.19 1.97 6.66
N ILE A 56 23.25 0.82 5.98
CA ILE A 56 22.13 -0.09 5.78
C ILE A 56 21.56 -0.55 7.14
N LEU A 57 22.43 -0.94 8.08
CA LEU A 57 22.00 -1.36 9.42
C LEU A 57 21.27 -0.24 10.17
N GLU A 58 21.76 1.00 10.08
CA GLU A 58 21.11 2.14 10.74
C GLU A 58 19.77 2.50 10.07
N MET A 59 19.68 2.39 8.74
CA MET A 59 18.41 2.53 8.01
C MET A 59 17.41 1.45 8.42
N GLN A 60 17.84 0.19 8.59
CA GLN A 60 16.99 -0.88 9.12
C GLN A 60 16.52 -0.58 10.54
N ARG A 61 17.38 -0.05 11.41
CA ARG A 61 17.00 0.32 12.78
C ARG A 61 15.90 1.40 12.79
N ILE A 62 16.03 2.41 11.94
CA ILE A 62 15.00 3.45 11.75
C ILE A 62 13.72 2.81 11.19
N ALA A 63 13.84 1.95 10.19
CA ALA A 63 12.69 1.26 9.59
C ALA A 63 11.91 0.43 10.63
N THR A 64 12.60 -0.27 11.54
CA THR A 64 11.98 -0.96 12.67
C THR A 64 11.28 0.01 13.63
N GLU A 65 11.93 1.14 13.97
CA GLU A 65 11.39 2.15 14.89
C GLU A 65 10.07 2.75 14.41
N PHE A 66 9.93 2.95 13.10
CA PHE A 66 8.74 3.56 12.49
C PHE A 66 7.79 2.55 11.84
N VAL A 67 8.11 1.25 11.88
CA VAL A 67 7.32 0.17 11.25
C VAL A 67 7.09 0.44 9.76
N VAL A 68 8.15 0.80 9.05
CA VAL A 68 8.16 1.05 7.60
C VAL A 68 9.22 0.19 6.90
N SER A 69 9.19 0.13 5.58
CA SER A 69 10.24 -0.55 4.81
C SER A 69 11.56 0.24 4.86
N PRO A 70 12.74 -0.42 4.93
CA PRO A 70 14.03 0.24 4.74
C PRO A 70 14.13 1.02 3.41
N VAL A 71 13.42 0.59 2.36
CA VAL A 71 13.30 1.33 1.09
C VAL A 71 12.65 2.70 1.30
N THR A 72 11.60 2.77 2.13
CA THR A 72 10.92 4.04 2.45
C THR A 72 11.87 5.00 3.17
N VAL A 73 12.68 4.49 4.09
CA VAL A 73 13.72 5.29 4.77
C VAL A 73 14.72 5.82 3.74
N LEU A 74 15.29 4.96 2.90
CA LEU A 74 16.25 5.37 1.87
C LEU A 74 15.66 6.43 0.91
N SER A 75 14.43 6.21 0.44
CA SER A 75 13.72 7.15 -0.44
C SER A 75 13.58 8.52 0.20
N GLN A 76 13.13 8.59 1.47
CA GLN A 76 12.97 9.87 2.16
C GLN A 76 14.31 10.56 2.45
N MET A 77 15.37 9.79 2.72
CA MET A 77 16.71 10.34 2.88
C MET A 77 17.25 10.91 1.56
N ASN A 78 17.03 10.23 0.43
CA ASN A 78 17.41 10.74 -0.88
C ASN A 78 16.63 12.00 -1.26
N ARG A 79 15.32 12.07 -0.95
CA ARG A 79 14.53 13.31 -1.11
C ARG A 79 15.09 14.48 -0.28
N LEU A 80 15.61 14.21 0.92
CA LEU A 80 16.30 15.23 1.72
C LEU A 80 17.63 15.65 1.09
N ALA A 81 18.42 14.71 0.57
CA ALA A 81 19.67 15.00 -0.13
C ALA A 81 19.44 15.92 -1.33
N ASP A 82 18.41 15.63 -2.13
CA ASP A 82 18.00 16.47 -3.26
C ASP A 82 17.62 17.89 -2.82
N ARG A 83 16.86 18.04 -1.72
CA ARG A 83 16.51 19.37 -1.16
C ARG A 83 17.74 20.15 -0.68
N HIS A 84 18.78 19.44 -0.23
CA HIS A 84 20.05 20.04 0.18
C HIS A 84 21.02 20.25 -1.00
N GLY A 85 20.65 19.85 -2.23
CA GLY A 85 21.49 19.98 -3.41
C GLY A 85 22.75 19.10 -3.37
N VAL A 86 22.69 17.97 -2.65
CA VAL A 86 23.79 17.01 -2.54
C VAL A 86 23.38 15.65 -3.10
N SER A 87 24.35 14.84 -3.51
CA SER A 87 24.09 13.48 -3.95
C SER A 87 23.51 12.64 -2.81
N GLY A 88 22.44 11.91 -3.12
CA GLY A 88 21.85 10.91 -2.23
C GLY A 88 22.76 9.70 -2.02
N TRP A 89 22.24 8.73 -1.28
CA TRP A 89 22.91 7.46 -1.06
C TRP A 89 22.56 6.48 -2.17
N ASP A 90 23.61 5.92 -2.77
CA ASP A 90 23.53 4.80 -3.71
C ASP A 90 23.98 3.53 -3.00
N VAL A 91 23.01 2.84 -2.38
CA VAL A 91 23.24 1.58 -1.65
C VAL A 91 22.17 0.56 -2.00
N ASP A 92 22.59 -0.70 -2.16
CA ASP A 92 21.66 -1.80 -2.38
C ASP A 92 20.94 -2.19 -1.07
N ILE A 93 19.77 -1.60 -0.87
CA ILE A 93 18.93 -1.83 0.32
C ILE A 93 18.00 -3.05 0.17
N HIS A 94 17.88 -3.64 -1.02
CA HIS A 94 16.89 -4.68 -1.31
C HIS A 94 17.15 -6.01 -0.58
N PRO A 95 18.39 -6.51 -0.44
CA PRO A 95 18.69 -7.69 0.37
C PRO A 95 18.33 -7.49 1.85
N ALA A 96 18.64 -6.31 2.38
CA ALA A 96 18.33 -5.92 3.76
C ALA A 96 16.82 -5.81 3.98
N THR A 97 16.09 -5.27 3.01
CA THR A 97 14.63 -5.16 3.02
C THR A 97 13.97 -6.54 2.97
N SER A 98 14.44 -7.43 2.09
CA SER A 98 13.94 -8.81 2.00
C SER A 98 14.09 -9.56 3.33
N ASN A 99 15.22 -9.39 4.03
CA ASN A 99 15.43 -10.00 5.33
C ASN A 99 14.63 -9.32 6.46
N PHE A 100 14.41 -8.00 6.37
CA PHE A 100 13.54 -7.27 7.29
C PHE A 100 12.09 -7.77 7.19
N ASN A 101 11.55 -7.92 5.98
CA ASN A 101 10.16 -8.35 5.76
C ASN A 101 9.86 -9.73 6.35
N LYS A 102 10.84 -10.66 6.38
CA LYS A 102 10.69 -12.00 6.99
C LYS A 102 10.37 -11.97 8.49
N GLN A 103 10.60 -10.85 9.17
CA GLN A 103 10.32 -10.70 10.60
C GLN A 103 8.84 -10.40 10.88
N PHE A 104 8.09 -10.02 9.84
CA PHE A 104 6.68 -9.67 9.95
C PHE A 104 5.82 -10.82 9.41
N ALA A 105 4.69 -11.05 10.07
CA ALA A 105 3.72 -12.02 9.60
C ALA A 105 3.07 -11.55 8.29
N ASP A 106 2.74 -12.49 7.41
CA ASP A 106 2.00 -12.19 6.19
C ASP A 106 0.63 -11.58 6.55
N VAL A 107 0.33 -10.43 5.97
CA VAL A 107 -0.96 -9.73 6.14
C VAL A 107 -2.12 -10.67 5.85
N ASN A 108 -2.01 -11.53 4.83
CA ASN A 108 -3.09 -12.46 4.50
C ASN A 108 -3.38 -13.42 5.64
N ARG A 109 -2.31 -14.01 6.21
CA ARG A 109 -2.45 -14.94 7.33
C ARG A 109 -2.88 -14.23 8.61
N THR A 110 -2.40 -13.01 8.85
CA THR A 110 -2.76 -12.21 10.03
C THR A 110 -4.20 -11.74 10.00
N VAL A 111 -4.69 -11.29 8.84
CA VAL A 111 -6.04 -10.73 8.69
C VAL A 111 -7.07 -11.84 8.46
N PHE A 112 -6.79 -12.80 7.57
CA PHE A 112 -7.78 -13.80 7.15
C PHE A 112 -7.58 -15.18 7.78
N GLY A 113 -6.48 -15.43 8.49
CA GLY A 113 -6.15 -16.74 9.05
C GLY A 113 -5.70 -17.79 8.03
N THR A 114 -5.67 -17.44 6.74
CA THR A 114 -5.30 -18.31 5.62
C THR A 114 -4.63 -17.49 4.53
N GLU A 115 -3.74 -18.11 3.75
CA GLU A 115 -3.10 -17.49 2.58
C GLU A 115 -4.07 -17.34 1.39
N HIS A 116 -5.13 -18.16 1.36
CA HIS A 116 -6.09 -18.20 0.26
C HIS A 116 -7.53 -18.09 0.79
N PRO A 117 -7.96 -16.90 1.22
CA PRO A 117 -9.34 -16.69 1.66
C PRO A 117 -10.32 -16.85 0.50
N SER A 118 -11.49 -17.43 0.78
CA SER A 118 -12.60 -17.40 -0.18
C SER A 118 -13.07 -15.97 -0.41
N ALA A 119 -13.70 -15.67 -1.55
CA ALA A 119 -14.26 -14.34 -1.82
C ALA A 119 -15.25 -13.88 -0.74
N LYS A 120 -16.10 -14.78 -0.22
CA LYS A 120 -17.03 -14.50 0.89
C LYS A 120 -16.29 -14.13 2.17
N THR A 121 -15.27 -14.91 2.52
CA THR A 121 -14.41 -14.65 3.70
C THR A 121 -13.68 -13.32 3.55
N PHE A 122 -13.10 -13.06 2.37
CA PHE A 122 -12.37 -11.84 2.08
C PHE A 122 -13.28 -10.60 2.23
N ILE A 123 -14.45 -10.59 1.59
CA ILE A 123 -15.40 -9.46 1.67
C ILE A 123 -15.84 -9.21 3.11
N SER A 124 -16.20 -10.27 3.84
CA SER A 124 -16.68 -10.16 5.22
C SER A 124 -15.59 -9.64 6.16
N ILE A 125 -14.42 -10.29 6.17
CA ILE A 125 -13.32 -9.92 7.06
C ILE A 125 -12.77 -8.53 6.68
N ALA A 126 -12.59 -8.21 5.39
CA ALA A 126 -12.12 -6.90 4.97
C ALA A 126 -13.14 -5.80 5.34
N GLY A 127 -14.43 -6.05 5.14
CA GLY A 127 -15.51 -5.14 5.53
C GLY A 127 -15.48 -4.82 7.02
N GLN A 128 -15.36 -5.85 7.87
CA GLN A 128 -15.31 -5.72 9.33
C GLN A 128 -14.00 -5.08 9.82
N THR A 129 -12.86 -5.57 9.32
CA THR A 129 -11.52 -5.16 9.79
C THR A 129 -11.22 -3.71 9.44
N PHE A 130 -11.61 -3.27 8.24
CA PHE A 130 -11.37 -1.90 7.79
C PHE A 130 -12.58 -0.98 7.98
N ASN A 131 -13.66 -1.49 8.59
CA ASN A 131 -14.92 -0.77 8.80
C ASN A 131 -15.39 -0.03 7.54
N THR A 132 -15.43 -0.74 6.42
CA THR A 132 -15.65 -0.15 5.09
C THR A 132 -16.99 -0.58 4.49
N LEU A 133 -17.71 0.39 3.92
CA LEU A 133 -18.94 0.16 3.15
C LEU A 133 -18.66 -0.17 1.68
N PHE A 134 -17.39 -0.25 1.29
CA PHE A 134 -16.99 -0.38 -0.11
C PHE A 134 -17.65 -1.59 -0.80
N TYR A 135 -17.62 -2.77 -0.19
CA TYR A 135 -18.17 -3.98 -0.82
C TYR A 135 -19.70 -3.97 -0.88
N ASP A 136 -20.38 -3.35 0.07
CA ASP A 136 -21.83 -3.19 0.04
C ASP A 136 -22.25 -2.21 -1.07
N MET A 137 -21.53 -1.09 -1.22
CA MET A 137 -21.76 -0.16 -2.32
C MET A 137 -21.43 -0.80 -3.68
N LEU A 138 -20.34 -1.55 -3.78
CA LEU A 138 -19.97 -2.27 -4.99
C LEU A 138 -21.03 -3.32 -5.36
N ARG A 139 -21.58 -4.04 -4.38
CA ARG A 139 -22.68 -4.98 -4.58
C ARG A 139 -23.90 -4.31 -5.21
N VAL A 140 -24.36 -3.20 -4.63
CA VAL A 140 -25.51 -2.44 -5.15
C VAL A 140 -25.23 -1.96 -6.57
N TYR A 141 -24.07 -1.34 -6.78
CA TYR A 141 -23.67 -0.83 -8.09
C TYR A 141 -23.63 -1.93 -9.17
N LEU A 142 -23.05 -3.09 -8.88
CA LEU A 142 -22.97 -4.21 -9.82
C LEU A 142 -24.35 -4.75 -10.21
N ARG A 143 -25.29 -4.82 -9.25
CA ARG A 143 -26.66 -5.28 -9.48
C ARG A 143 -27.46 -4.29 -10.33
N ASP A 144 -27.36 -3.00 -10.01
CA ASP A 144 -28.10 -1.95 -10.71
C ASP A 144 -27.63 -1.76 -12.16
N THR A 145 -26.33 -1.97 -12.41
CA THR A 145 -25.72 -1.69 -13.72
C THR A 145 -25.48 -2.93 -14.58
N GLY A 146 -25.60 -4.15 -14.03
CA GLY A 146 -25.31 -5.40 -14.74
C GLY A 146 -23.84 -5.53 -15.20
N LYS A 147 -22.92 -4.77 -14.58
CA LYS A 147 -21.49 -4.80 -14.95
C LYS A 147 -20.91 -6.18 -14.64
N GLN A 148 -20.02 -6.62 -15.53
CA GLN A 148 -19.40 -7.94 -15.49
C GLN A 148 -18.13 -7.95 -14.63
N SER A 149 -17.59 -9.13 -14.36
CA SER A 149 -16.36 -9.32 -13.57
C SER A 149 -15.16 -8.51 -14.07
N SER A 150 -15.09 -8.19 -15.37
CA SER A 150 -14.04 -7.32 -15.93
C SER A 150 -14.05 -5.90 -15.37
N PHE A 151 -15.20 -5.41 -14.89
CA PHE A 151 -15.28 -4.14 -14.17
C PHE A 151 -14.60 -4.25 -12.80
N VAL A 152 -14.93 -5.29 -12.03
CA VAL A 152 -14.31 -5.57 -10.72
C VAL A 152 -12.80 -5.74 -10.86
N GLN A 153 -12.36 -6.44 -11.91
CA GLN A 153 -10.96 -6.62 -12.23
C GLN A 153 -10.21 -5.29 -12.36
N ARG A 154 -10.77 -4.35 -13.14
CA ARG A 154 -10.15 -3.03 -13.36
C ARG A 154 -10.19 -2.15 -12.11
N VAL A 155 -11.30 -2.14 -11.39
CA VAL A 155 -11.48 -1.28 -10.20
C VAL A 155 -10.57 -1.72 -9.06
N LEU A 156 -10.41 -3.03 -8.86
CA LEU A 156 -9.59 -3.59 -7.78
C LEU A 156 -8.15 -3.90 -8.21
N ASN A 157 -7.84 -3.81 -9.51
CA ASN A 157 -6.57 -4.21 -10.09
C ASN A 157 -6.11 -5.61 -9.66
N ILE A 158 -6.99 -6.60 -9.82
CA ILE A 158 -6.77 -8.00 -9.44
C ILE A 158 -6.76 -8.93 -10.65
N ASN A 159 -6.30 -10.16 -10.48
CA ASN A 159 -6.31 -11.13 -11.56
C ASN A 159 -7.75 -11.53 -11.98
N PRO A 160 -7.94 -12.03 -13.22
CA PRO A 160 -9.28 -12.37 -13.73
C PRO A 160 -10.05 -13.41 -12.92
N LEU A 161 -9.35 -14.37 -12.29
CA LEU A 161 -9.99 -15.45 -11.52
C LEU A 161 -10.59 -14.90 -10.22
N ASP A 162 -9.82 -14.08 -9.50
CA ASP A 162 -10.28 -13.43 -8.27
C ASP A 162 -11.42 -12.45 -8.57
N ALA A 163 -11.31 -11.70 -9.67
CA ALA A 163 -12.38 -10.81 -10.11
C ALA A 163 -13.68 -11.54 -10.39
N LYS A 164 -13.61 -12.72 -11.03
CA LYS A 164 -14.78 -13.56 -11.28
C LYS A 164 -15.39 -14.08 -9.98
N SER A 165 -14.56 -14.58 -9.07
CA SER A 165 -14.99 -15.10 -7.76
C SER A 165 -15.66 -14.03 -6.89
N LEU A 166 -15.06 -12.84 -6.81
CA LEU A 166 -15.64 -11.69 -6.10
C LEU A 166 -16.94 -11.22 -6.74
N HIS A 167 -16.98 -11.08 -8.07
CA HIS A 167 -18.18 -10.66 -8.78
C HIS A 167 -19.35 -11.61 -8.53
N GLN A 168 -19.12 -12.92 -8.64
CA GLN A 168 -20.15 -13.94 -8.35
C GLN A 168 -20.66 -13.81 -6.92
N THR A 169 -19.75 -13.67 -5.94
CA THR A 169 -20.10 -13.54 -4.53
C THR A 169 -20.91 -12.26 -4.25
N LEU A 170 -20.53 -11.14 -4.87
CA LEU A 170 -21.21 -9.86 -4.68
C LEU A 170 -22.61 -9.88 -5.31
N VAL A 171 -22.77 -10.44 -6.51
CA VAL A 171 -24.04 -10.44 -7.23
C VAL A 171 -25.02 -11.46 -6.65
N ALA A 172 -24.55 -12.67 -6.31
CA ALA A 172 -25.40 -13.78 -5.86
C ALA A 172 -26.25 -13.46 -4.62
N GLY A 173 -25.80 -12.54 -3.76
CA GLY A 173 -26.46 -12.29 -2.46
C GLY A 173 -26.27 -13.47 -1.51
N GLU A 174 -26.52 -13.25 -0.23
CA GLU A 174 -26.62 -14.36 0.72
C GLU A 174 -27.82 -15.23 0.30
N THR A 175 -27.57 -16.30 -0.45
CA THR A 175 -28.48 -17.44 -0.40
C THR A 175 -28.40 -17.97 1.03
N GLU A 176 -29.48 -17.79 1.79
CA GLU A 176 -29.74 -18.54 3.01
C GLU A 176 -29.45 -20.02 2.71
N ASP A 177 -28.52 -20.62 3.45
CA ASP A 177 -28.36 -22.06 3.47
C ASP A 177 -29.69 -22.65 3.97
N PRO A 178 -30.33 -23.59 3.25
CA PRO A 178 -31.48 -24.30 3.81
C PRO A 178 -31.00 -25.12 5.02
N ALA A 179 -31.68 -24.89 6.14
CA ALA A 179 -31.51 -25.58 7.41
C ALA A 179 -31.59 -27.12 7.31
#